data_AF-K8F219-F1
#
_entry.id   AF-K8F219-F1
#
_cell.length_a   1.000
_cell.length_b   1.000
_cell.length_c   1.000
_cell.angle_alpha   90.00
_cell.angle_beta   90.00
_cell.angle_gamma   90.00
#
_symmetry.space_group_name_H-M   'P 1'
#
loop_
_entity.id
_entity.type
_entity.pdbx_description
1 polymer ?
#
loop_
_entity_poly.entity_id
_entity_poly.type
_entity_poly.pdbx_seq_one_letter_code
_entity_poly.pdbx_strand_id
1 'polypeptide(L)'
;MSLTHCTGANYFKTGEDPKLLPDEEYPDWLWELAKPQLKISDYEKRKEEYCSEHGENSDWGDAFTWEEMRKWRKLVRRAKIKKDNALRARK
;
A
#
# COMPACT_ATOMS: atom_id res chain seq x y z
N MET A 1 -11.54 6.22 -27.33
CA MET A 1 -12.94 6.07 -26.88
C MET A 1 -13.02 4.98 -25.81
N SER A 2 -12.44 5.20 -24.63
CA SER A 2 -12.44 4.23 -23.52
C SER A 2 -13.08 4.78 -22.24
N LEU A 3 -13.74 5.94 -22.32
CA LEU A 3 -14.34 6.62 -21.18
C LEU A 3 -15.64 5.98 -20.69
N THR A 4 -16.29 5.16 -21.52
CA THR A 4 -17.63 4.60 -21.25
C THR A 4 -17.62 3.08 -21.04
N HIS A 5 -16.59 2.38 -21.51
CA HIS A 5 -16.50 0.91 -21.46
C HIS A 5 -15.07 0.50 -21.12
N CYS A 6 -14.93 -0.57 -20.32
CA CYS A 6 -13.66 -1.17 -19.96
C CYS A 6 -13.19 -2.09 -21.09
N THR A 7 -12.50 -1.50 -22.08
CA THR A 7 -12.03 -2.24 -23.26
C THR A 7 -11.04 -3.34 -22.89
N GLY A 8 -11.28 -4.57 -23.35
CA GLY A 8 -10.38 -5.71 -23.15
C GLY A 8 -10.57 -6.47 -21.83
N ALA A 9 -11.65 -6.20 -21.09
CA ALA A 9 -12.00 -6.98 -19.90
C ALA A 9 -12.78 -8.26 -20.27
N ASN A 10 -13.53 -8.26 -21.37
CA ASN A 10 -14.22 -9.45 -21.84
C ASN A 10 -13.27 -10.35 -22.65
N TYR A 11 -13.01 -11.56 -22.13
CA TYR A 11 -12.20 -12.58 -22.82
C TYR A 11 -13.04 -13.61 -23.60
N PHE A 12 -14.37 -13.57 -23.48
CA PHE A 12 -15.26 -14.50 -24.20
C PHE A 12 -15.38 -14.11 -25.68
N LYS A 13 -15.47 -15.13 -26.55
CA LYS A 13 -15.65 -14.93 -28.01
C LYS A 13 -16.97 -14.25 -28.38
N THR A 14 -18.00 -14.45 -27.55
CA THR A 14 -19.32 -13.85 -27.71
C THR A 14 -19.66 -13.11 -26.42
N GLY A 15 -19.69 -11.79 -26.50
CA GLY A 15 -19.98 -10.89 -25.38
C GLY A 15 -19.47 -9.49 -25.67
N GLU A 16 -19.95 -8.51 -24.90
CA GLU A 16 -19.51 -7.11 -24.97
C GLU A 16 -18.62 -6.79 -23.76
N ASP A 17 -17.75 -5.79 -23.91
CA ASP A 17 -16.95 -5.28 -22.80
C ASP A 17 -17.84 -4.60 -21.73
N PRO A 18 -17.50 -4.71 -20.43
CA PRO A 18 -18.27 -4.11 -19.36
C PRO A 18 -18.39 -2.59 -19.50
N LYS A 19 -19.59 -2.06 -19.28
CA LYS A 19 -19.85 -0.61 -19.17
C LYS A 19 -19.34 -0.08 -17.84
N LEU A 20 -18.72 1.10 -17.86
CA LEU A 20 -18.35 1.81 -16.65
C LEU A 20 -19.59 2.52 -16.09
N LEU A 21 -19.87 2.27 -14.82
CA LEU A 21 -21.01 2.85 -14.09
C LEU A 21 -20.57 4.13 -13.37
N PRO A 22 -21.51 4.95 -12.87
CA PRO A 22 -21.18 6.09 -12.00
C PRO A 22 -20.47 5.63 -10.71
N ASP A 23 -19.68 6.53 -10.12
CA ASP A 23 -18.87 6.25 -8.93
C ASP A 23 -19.70 5.75 -7.73
N GLU A 24 -20.97 6.16 -7.63
CA GLU A 24 -21.93 5.79 -6.58
C GLU A 24 -22.34 4.31 -6.62
N GLU A 25 -22.25 3.67 -7.79
CA GLU A 25 -22.57 2.24 -7.93
C GLU A 25 -21.42 1.34 -7.48
N TYR A 26 -20.22 1.90 -7.31
CA TYR A 26 -19.05 1.17 -6.84
C TYR A 26 -18.93 1.24 -5.31
N PRO A 27 -18.48 0.17 -4.65
CA PRO A 27 -18.24 0.19 -3.21
C PRO A 27 -17.17 1.19 -2.78
N ASP A 28 -17.35 1.82 -1.62
CA ASP A 28 -16.44 2.84 -1.07
C ASP A 28 -14.98 2.39 -0.96
N TRP A 29 -14.74 1.11 -0.64
CA TRP A 29 -13.39 0.56 -0.49
C TRP A 29 -12.56 0.65 -1.78
N LEU A 30 -13.19 0.77 -2.95
CA LEU A 30 -12.49 0.92 -4.23
C LEU A 30 -11.66 2.21 -4.24
N TRP A 31 -12.23 3.29 -3.71
CA TRP A 31 -11.58 4.59 -3.65
C TRP A 31 -10.49 4.64 -2.57
N GLU A 32 -10.56 3.75 -1.57
CA GLU A 32 -9.50 3.60 -0.59
C GLU A 32 -8.24 2.95 -1.17
N LEU A 33 -8.37 2.10 -2.18
CA LEU A 33 -7.22 1.47 -2.85
C LEU A 33 -6.37 2.47 -3.64
N ALA A 34 -6.99 3.55 -4.13
CA ALA A 34 -6.29 4.61 -4.85
C ALA A 34 -5.44 5.49 -3.93
N LYS A 35 -5.66 5.43 -2.61
CA LYS A 35 -4.87 6.20 -1.64
C LYS A 35 -3.40 5.73 -1.65
N PRO A 36 -2.43 6.66 -1.54
CA PRO A 36 -1.02 6.30 -1.54
C PRO A 36 -0.70 5.39 -0.35
N GLN A 37 0.01 4.30 -0.61
CA GLN A 37 0.50 3.41 0.44
C GLN A 37 1.65 4.09 1.20
N LEU A 38 1.64 3.99 2.53
CA LEU A 38 2.70 4.50 3.38
C LEU A 38 4.07 3.90 3.04
N LYS A 39 5.09 4.74 3.01
CA LYS A 39 6.49 4.38 2.82
C LYS A 39 7.14 4.08 4.17
N ILE A 40 8.32 3.46 4.15
CA ILE A 40 9.11 3.15 5.36
C ILE A 40 9.34 4.40 6.22
N SER A 41 9.68 5.53 5.58
CA SER A 41 9.87 6.83 6.25
C SER A 41 8.65 7.28 7.04
N ASP A 42 7.45 7.02 6.51
CA ASP A 42 6.21 7.47 7.12
C ASP A 42 5.91 6.66 8.39
N TYR A 43 6.20 5.34 8.36
CA TYR A 43 6.13 4.49 9.56
C TYR A 43 7.19 4.88 10.60
N GLU A 44 8.41 5.22 10.18
CA GLU A 44 9.47 5.64 11.09
C GLU A 44 9.13 6.96 11.79
N LYS A 45 8.61 7.95 11.04
CA LYS A 45 8.15 9.23 11.59
C LYS A 45 7.04 9.04 12.62
N ARG A 46 6.02 8.23 12.30
CA ARG A 46 4.90 7.95 13.21
C ARG A 46 5.35 7.20 14.47
N LYS A 47 6.32 6.29 14.34
CA LYS A 47 6.95 5.63 15.49
C LYS A 47 7.66 6.64 16.39
N GLU A 48 8.44 7.53 15.80
CA GLU A 48 9.17 8.58 16.53
C GLU A 48 8.23 9.56 17.25
N GLU A 49 7.15 9.98 16.59
CA GLU A 49 6.09 10.81 17.17
C GLU A 49 5.44 10.13 18.37
N TYR A 50 5.05 8.85 18.23
CA TYR A 50 4.44 8.09 19.32
C TYR A 50 5.37 7.95 20.53
N CYS A 51 6.65 7.59 20.30
CA CYS A 51 7.66 7.47 21.36
C CYS A 51 7.94 8.82 22.04
N SER A 52 7.84 9.93 21.31
CA SER A 52 8.03 11.28 21.87
C SER A 52 6.88 11.68 22.79
N GLU A 53 5.64 11.31 22.42
CA GLU A 53 4.44 11.60 23.20
C GLU A 53 4.30 10.71 24.45
N HIS A 54 4.59 9.41 24.33
CA HIS A 54 4.32 8.40 25.37
C HIS A 54 5.56 8.06 26.21
N GLY A 55 6.72 8.63 25.87
CA GLY A 55 8.00 8.37 26.53
C GLY A 55 8.72 7.13 25.99
N GLU A 56 10.04 7.11 26.19
CA GLU A 56 10.97 6.14 25.58
C GLU A 56 10.70 4.67 25.96
N ASN A 57 10.02 4.44 27.08
CA ASN A 57 9.65 3.10 27.58
C ASN A 57 8.31 2.57 27.05
N SER A 58 7.61 3.35 26.22
CA SER A 58 6.31 2.94 25.68
C SER A 58 6.46 1.86 24.61
N ASP A 59 5.54 0.88 24.59
CA ASP A 59 5.42 -0.05 23.47
C ASP A 59 4.86 0.72 22.26
N TRP A 60 5.74 1.02 21.31
CA TRP A 60 5.37 1.71 20.06
C TRP A 60 4.49 0.86 19.14
N GLY A 61 4.27 -0.43 19.47
CA GLY A 61 3.34 -1.30 18.76
C GLY A 61 1.92 -0.76 18.72
N ASP A 62 1.48 -0.09 19.79
CA ASP A 62 0.13 0.50 19.90
C ASP A 62 -0.11 1.67 18.91
N ALA A 63 0.96 2.26 18.37
CA ALA A 63 0.87 3.30 17.35
C ALA A 63 0.31 2.79 16.00
N PHE A 64 0.32 1.48 15.78
CA PHE A 64 -0.01 0.84 14.51
C PHE A 64 -1.03 -0.27 14.65
N THR A 65 -1.89 -0.43 13.65
CA THR A 65 -2.69 -1.65 13.51
C THR A 65 -1.79 -2.85 13.17
N TRP A 66 -2.27 -4.07 13.46
CA TRP A 66 -1.57 -5.30 13.08
C TRP A 66 -1.23 -5.39 11.58
N GLU A 67 -2.14 -4.95 10.73
CA GLU A 67 -1.93 -4.96 9.27
C GLU A 67 -0.82 -3.99 8.85
N GLU A 68 -0.79 -2.80 9.44
CA GLU A 68 0.27 -1.81 9.26
C GLU A 68 1.63 -2.35 9.71
N MET A 69 1.72 -2.98 10.90
CA MET A 69 2.96 -3.61 11.36
C MET A 69 3.44 -4.71 10.41
N ARG A 70 2.51 -5.52 9.88
CA ARG A 70 2.82 -6.58 8.91
C ARG A 70 3.35 -5.99 7.61
N LYS A 71 2.76 -4.90 7.11
CA LYS A 71 3.23 -4.17 5.92
C LYS A 71 4.61 -3.56 6.15
N TRP A 72 4.80 -2.86 7.27
CA TRP A 72 6.08 -2.27 7.65
C TRP A 72 7.21 -3.30 7.70
N ARG A 73 6.99 -4.46 8.36
CA ARG A 73 8.00 -5.53 8.45
C ARG A 73 8.40 -6.05 7.07
N LYS A 74 7.46 -6.18 6.13
CA LYS A 74 7.77 -6.55 4.73
C LYS A 74 8.61 -5.48 4.04
N LEU A 75 8.30 -4.20 4.24
CA LEU A 75 9.04 -3.09 3.65
C LEU A 75 10.48 -3.02 4.17
N VAL A 76 10.68 -3.10 5.49
CA VAL A 76 12.02 -3.14 6.11
C VAL A 76 12.84 -4.31 5.56
N ARG A 77 12.24 -5.50 5.45
CA ARG A 77 12.92 -6.66 4.87
C ARG A 77 13.34 -6.42 3.42
N ARG A 78 12.45 -5.85 2.59
CA ARG A 78 12.76 -5.52 1.19
C ARG A 78 13.89 -4.48 1.10
N ALA A 79 13.89 -3.46 1.95
CA ALA A 79 14.94 -2.45 1.98
C ALA A 79 16.31 -3.05 2.34
N LYS A 80 16.35 -3.93 3.35
CA LYS A 80 17.56 -4.67 3.72
C LYS A 80 18.11 -5.50 2.55
N ILE A 81 17.25 -6.30 1.91
CA ILE A 81 17.66 -7.11 0.74
C ILE A 81 18.22 -6.24 -0.39
N LYS A 82 17.58 -5.11 -0.69
CA LYS A 82 18.06 -4.18 -1.71
C LYS A 82 19.44 -3.61 -1.36
N LYS A 83 19.66 -3.21 -0.09
CA LYS A 83 20.96 -2.72 0.39
C LYS A 83 22.04 -3.80 0.26
N ASP A 84 21.74 -5.02 0.66
CA ASP A 84 22.68 -6.15 0.59
C ASP A 84 23.04 -6.49 -0.87
N ASN A 85 22.05 -6.52 -1.77
CA ASN A 85 22.28 -6.73 -3.20
C ASN A 85 23.12 -5.62 -3.82
N ALA A 86 22.89 -4.36 -3.45
CA ALA A 86 23.68 -3.23 -3.92
C ALA A 86 25.15 -3.29 -3.45
N LEU A 87 25.40 -3.75 -2.21
CA LEU A 87 26.75 -3.97 -1.69
C LEU A 87 27.46 -5.12 -2.41
N ARG A 88 26.75 -6.24 -2.66
CA ARG A 88 27.29 -7.39 -3.39
C ARG A 88 27.60 -7.07 -4.86
N ALA A 89 26.76 -6.28 -5.52
CA ALA A 89 26.97 -5.90 -6.92
C ALA A 89 28.17 -4.94 -7.11
N ARG A 90 28.59 -4.24 -6.06
CA ARG A 90 29.76 -3.36 -6.05
C ARG A 90 31.07 -4.09 -5.79
N LYS A 91 31.01 -5.37 -5.38
CA LYS A 91 32.16 -6.23 -5.11
C LYS A 91 32.46 -7.09 -6.34
#